data_AF-A0A2G8YAM8-F1
#
_entry.id   AF-A0A2G8YAM8-F1
#
_cell.length_a   1.000
_cell.length_b   1.000
_cell.length_c   1.000
_cell.angle_alpha   90.00
_cell.angle_beta   90.00
_cell.angle_gamma   90.00
#
_symmetry.space_group_name_H-M   'P 1'
#
loop_
_entity.id
_entity.type
_entity.pdbx_description
1 polymer ?
#
loop_
_entity_poly.entity_id
_entity_poly.type
_entity_poly.pdbx_seq_one_letter_code
_entity_poly.pdbx_strand_id
1 'polypeptide(L)'
;MAAADVATKSGGSKPSAGKHDGMWAHDEKQKDIRRQNIIAAKAVADAVRTSLGPRGMDKMIQGPRGDVLITNDGATILNEMAVVHPVAKMMVELSKAQDVEAGDGTTSVVVLCGALLEASQQLLDRGVHPQLIASSFLEASKQSEKILREMAVPVDLKDREKLIQIAATSLQSKVVSHNAKLLAPIAVDAVMKVLPEGKDVDNVDLNDIRVVKKLGGTVDESELVKGIVMVEQKVSKRAGGPSRIQNAKIGLIQFCLSAPKTDMENNIVIKDYTAMDRMLREERILIAKMVKQIAATGCNVLLIQKSILRDAVNDLSLDYLAKAKIMVVQNIEREDVEFISRTLGCQPVASLDHFTTDKLGHADLAQDEMVAGGGHIVRITGVNAKNTVTVLLRASNNLVGLCLLVLL
;
A
#
# COMPACT_ATOMS: atom_id res chain seq x y z
N MET A 1 -70.80 39.50 13.97
CA MET A 1 -71.79 39.64 12.88
C MET A 1 -71.22 38.90 11.68
N ALA A 2 -71.51 37.60 11.57
CA ALA A 2 -72.58 37.01 10.74
C ALA A 2 -71.98 36.64 9.36
N ALA A 3 -71.69 35.35 9.12
CA ALA A 3 -72.57 34.36 8.46
C ALA A 3 -72.78 34.77 6.98
N ALA A 4 -72.28 34.06 5.97
CA ALA A 4 -72.52 32.68 5.54
C ALA A 4 -73.01 32.80 4.10
N ASP A 5 -72.47 32.02 3.15
CA ASP A 5 -73.34 31.49 2.11
C ASP A 5 -72.82 30.17 1.56
N VAL A 6 -73.76 29.24 1.51
CA VAL A 6 -73.65 27.84 1.13
C VAL A 6 -74.06 27.74 -0.33
N ALA A 7 -73.31 27.01 -1.15
CA ALA A 7 -73.82 26.48 -2.41
C ALA A 7 -73.46 25.00 -2.56
N THR A 8 -74.52 24.23 -2.76
CA THR A 8 -74.68 22.79 -2.73
C THR A 8 -74.19 22.10 -4.01
N LYS A 9 -73.86 20.81 -3.86
CA LYS A 9 -73.53 19.83 -4.91
C LYS A 9 -74.63 19.70 -5.97
N SER A 10 -74.25 19.49 -7.23
CA SER A 10 -74.98 18.62 -8.15
C SER A 10 -73.99 17.76 -8.95
N GLY A 11 -74.23 16.45 -8.94
CA GLY A 11 -73.39 15.46 -9.59
C GLY A 11 -73.62 15.41 -11.09
N GLY A 12 -72.54 15.17 -11.83
CA GLY A 12 -72.56 14.75 -13.23
C GLY A 12 -71.39 13.80 -13.45
N SER A 13 -71.68 12.50 -13.45
CA SER A 13 -70.76 11.46 -13.87
C SER A 13 -70.40 11.66 -15.35
N LYS A 14 -69.10 11.77 -15.65
CA LYS A 14 -68.57 11.62 -17.01
C LYS A 14 -67.51 10.51 -17.03
N PRO A 15 -67.44 9.75 -18.13
CA PRO A 15 -66.91 8.39 -18.13
C PRO A 15 -65.38 8.38 -18.10
N SER A 16 -64.84 7.32 -17.52
CA SER A 16 -63.42 6.98 -17.51
C SER A 16 -62.85 6.92 -18.93
N ALA A 17 -62.05 7.92 -19.29
CA ALA A 17 -61.23 7.90 -20.50
C ALA A 17 -59.78 7.56 -20.10
N GLY A 18 -59.31 6.41 -20.57
CA GLY A 18 -57.93 6.17 -20.99
C GLY A 18 -56.81 6.21 -19.94
N LYS A 19 -56.57 5.08 -19.27
CA LYS A 19 -55.22 4.73 -18.79
C LYS A 19 -54.32 4.41 -20.00
N HIS A 20 -53.78 5.43 -20.68
CA HIS A 20 -52.75 5.22 -21.71
C HIS A 20 -51.60 6.25 -21.69
N ASP A 21 -51.63 7.27 -20.83
CA ASP A 21 -50.56 8.28 -20.76
C ASP A 21 -49.33 7.89 -19.93
N GLY A 22 -49.41 6.83 -19.13
CA GLY A 22 -48.31 6.43 -18.24
C GLY A 22 -47.16 5.68 -18.93
N MET A 23 -47.38 5.11 -20.12
CA MET A 23 -46.41 4.22 -20.77
C MET A 23 -45.40 4.96 -21.64
N TRP A 24 -45.77 6.13 -22.20
CA TRP A 24 -44.85 6.98 -22.97
C TRP A 24 -43.97 7.87 -22.10
N ALA A 25 -44.46 8.30 -20.93
CA ALA A 25 -43.68 9.10 -19.97
C ALA A 25 -42.53 8.31 -19.31
N HIS A 26 -42.65 6.97 -19.23
CA HIS A 26 -41.60 6.11 -18.70
C HIS A 26 -40.40 5.97 -19.65
N ASP A 27 -40.64 5.97 -20.97
CA ASP A 27 -39.58 5.80 -21.97
C ASP A 27 -38.73 7.08 -22.14
N GLU A 28 -39.35 8.26 -22.07
CA GLU A 28 -38.61 9.55 -22.09
C GLU A 28 -37.74 9.74 -20.84
N LYS A 29 -38.28 9.53 -19.64
CA LYS A 29 -37.48 9.58 -18.40
C LYS A 29 -36.31 8.60 -18.42
N GLN A 30 -36.50 7.40 -18.97
CA GLN A 30 -35.42 6.42 -19.10
C GLN A 30 -34.36 6.86 -20.12
N LYS A 31 -34.75 7.47 -21.25
CA LYS A 31 -33.81 8.05 -22.22
C LYS A 31 -33.01 9.18 -21.60
N ASP A 32 -33.64 10.03 -20.81
CA ASP A 32 -32.99 11.15 -20.12
C ASP A 32 -31.99 10.68 -19.06
N ILE A 33 -32.34 9.68 -18.25
CA ILE A 33 -31.43 9.10 -17.26
C ILE A 33 -30.21 8.48 -17.95
N ARG A 34 -30.39 7.75 -19.06
CA ARG A 34 -29.28 7.17 -19.82
C ARG A 34 -28.34 8.26 -20.35
N ARG A 35 -28.89 9.36 -20.87
CA ARG A 35 -28.09 10.50 -21.33
C ARG A 35 -27.33 11.17 -20.19
N GLN A 36 -27.97 11.40 -19.05
CA GLN A 36 -27.31 11.96 -17.86
C GLN A 36 -26.17 11.08 -17.35
N ASN A 37 -26.39 9.75 -17.34
CA ASN A 37 -25.37 8.77 -16.97
C ASN A 37 -24.15 8.83 -17.89
N ILE A 38 -24.37 8.89 -19.21
CA ILE A 38 -23.29 9.00 -20.20
C ILE A 38 -22.54 10.33 -20.02
N ILE A 39 -23.25 11.44 -19.85
CA ILE A 39 -22.63 12.77 -19.65
C ILE A 39 -21.77 12.79 -18.39
N ALA A 40 -22.24 12.21 -17.29
CA ALA A 40 -21.48 12.13 -16.04
C ALA A 40 -20.20 11.29 -16.19
N ALA A 41 -20.29 10.12 -16.84
CA ALA A 41 -19.12 9.28 -17.11
C ALA A 41 -18.11 9.97 -18.03
N LYS A 42 -18.61 10.65 -19.08
CA LYS A 42 -17.79 11.41 -20.03
C LYS A 42 -17.06 12.56 -19.34
N ALA A 43 -17.73 13.30 -18.47
CA ALA A 43 -17.10 14.38 -17.71
C ALA A 43 -15.92 13.89 -16.86
N VAL A 44 -16.05 12.72 -16.24
CA VAL A 44 -14.94 12.09 -15.51
C VAL A 44 -13.82 11.66 -16.46
N ALA A 45 -14.15 11.01 -17.58
CA ALA A 45 -13.16 10.62 -18.57
C ALA A 45 -12.39 11.83 -19.14
N ASP A 46 -13.07 12.94 -19.42
CA ASP A 46 -12.47 14.18 -19.92
C ASP A 46 -11.53 14.82 -18.89
N ALA A 47 -11.85 14.73 -17.58
CA ALA A 47 -10.97 15.22 -16.53
C ALA A 47 -9.63 14.44 -16.49
N VAL A 48 -9.70 13.11 -16.58
CA VAL A 48 -8.51 12.23 -16.52
C VAL A 48 -7.77 12.17 -17.86
N ARG A 49 -8.45 12.44 -18.99
CA ARG A 49 -7.86 12.39 -20.34
C ARG A 49 -6.60 13.24 -20.49
N THR A 50 -6.52 14.36 -19.78
CA THR A 50 -5.35 15.25 -19.81
C THR A 50 -4.09 14.67 -19.14
N SER A 51 -4.23 13.56 -18.42
CA SER A 51 -3.13 12.80 -17.83
C SER A 51 -2.68 11.61 -18.71
N LEU A 52 -3.34 11.35 -19.84
CA LEU A 52 -3.01 10.21 -20.69
C LEU A 52 -1.74 10.46 -21.54
N GLY A 53 -0.81 9.51 -21.49
CA GLY A 53 0.38 9.43 -22.35
C GLY A 53 1.59 10.21 -21.84
N PRO A 54 2.73 10.17 -22.56
CA PRO A 54 4.00 10.79 -22.11
C PRO A 54 3.98 12.32 -22.02
N ARG A 55 2.99 12.96 -22.64
CA ARG A 55 2.73 14.41 -22.55
C ARG A 55 1.57 14.73 -21.60
N GLY A 56 1.08 13.74 -20.86
CA GLY A 56 0.08 13.93 -19.83
C GLY A 56 0.59 14.86 -18.74
N MET A 57 -0.30 15.68 -18.19
CA MET A 57 0.03 16.58 -17.09
C MET A 57 -0.36 15.95 -15.76
N ASP A 58 0.52 16.10 -14.76
CA ASP A 58 0.25 15.67 -13.40
C ASP A 58 -0.89 16.50 -12.78
N LYS A 59 -1.66 15.85 -11.91
CA LYS A 59 -2.76 16.49 -11.18
C LYS A 59 -2.35 16.70 -9.74
N MET A 60 -2.47 17.94 -9.29
CA MET A 60 -2.40 18.29 -7.88
C MET A 60 -3.82 18.25 -7.32
N ILE A 61 -4.04 17.37 -6.35
CA ILE A 61 -5.31 17.20 -5.65
C ILE A 61 -5.07 17.61 -4.20
N GLN A 62 -5.92 18.50 -3.69
CA GLN A 62 -5.91 18.87 -2.28
C GLN A 62 -7.04 18.14 -1.57
N GLY A 63 -6.68 17.30 -0.61
CA GLY A 63 -7.63 16.59 0.24
C GLY A 63 -8.34 17.54 1.22
N PRO A 64 -9.43 17.08 1.86
CA PRO A 64 -10.22 17.89 2.78
C PRO A 64 -9.45 18.33 4.04
N ARG A 65 -8.38 17.60 4.40
CA ARG A 65 -7.49 17.91 5.54
C ARG A 65 -6.36 18.89 5.18
N GLY A 66 -6.30 19.36 3.93
CA GLY A 66 -5.22 20.21 3.42
C GLY A 66 -4.00 19.46 2.92
N ASP A 67 -3.99 18.12 3.00
CA ASP A 67 -2.95 17.27 2.41
C ASP A 67 -2.96 17.43 0.88
N VAL A 68 -1.79 17.67 0.29
CA VAL A 68 -1.64 17.83 -1.16
C VAL A 68 -1.06 16.53 -1.71
N LEU A 69 -1.65 16.01 -2.77
CA LEU A 69 -1.14 14.87 -3.53
C LEU A 69 -0.90 15.29 -4.98
N ILE A 70 0.28 14.97 -5.53
CA ILE A 70 0.59 15.16 -6.94
C ILE A 70 0.72 13.78 -7.57
N THR A 71 -0.11 13.49 -8.57
CA THR A 71 -0.10 12.19 -9.24
C THR A 71 -0.52 12.29 -10.70
N ASN A 72 0.02 11.40 -11.51
CA ASN A 72 -0.38 11.15 -12.90
C ASN A 72 -1.30 9.92 -13.01
N ASP A 73 -1.31 9.07 -11.98
CA ASP A 73 -2.03 7.80 -12.01
C ASP A 73 -3.55 8.00 -11.93
N GLY A 74 -4.26 7.43 -12.90
CA GLY A 74 -5.70 7.56 -13.04
C GLY A 74 -6.46 6.97 -11.86
N ALA A 75 -6.03 5.82 -11.32
CA ALA A 75 -6.68 5.21 -10.17
C ALA A 75 -6.57 6.09 -8.93
N THR A 76 -5.36 6.60 -8.65
CA THR A 76 -5.12 7.53 -7.54
C THR A 76 -5.90 8.84 -7.70
N ILE A 77 -5.93 9.43 -8.91
CA ILE A 77 -6.70 10.66 -9.20
C ILE A 77 -8.18 10.44 -8.91
N LEU A 78 -8.74 9.33 -9.38
CA LEU A 78 -10.16 9.00 -9.24
C LEU A 78 -10.55 8.63 -7.81
N ASN A 79 -9.63 8.06 -7.03
CA ASN A 79 -9.84 7.70 -5.62
C ASN A 79 -9.91 8.94 -4.72
N GLU A 80 -9.04 9.91 -4.96
CA GLU A 80 -9.00 11.16 -4.19
C GLU A 80 -10.08 12.16 -4.64
N MET A 81 -10.57 12.03 -5.88
CA MET A 81 -11.68 12.84 -6.36
C MET A 81 -12.98 12.44 -5.65
N ALA A 82 -13.59 13.39 -4.93
CA ALA A 82 -14.87 13.17 -4.25
C ALA A 82 -16.04 13.08 -5.25
N VAL A 83 -16.21 11.92 -5.87
CA VAL A 83 -17.25 11.68 -6.87
C VAL A 83 -18.58 11.31 -6.22
N VAL A 84 -19.61 12.14 -6.44
CA VAL A 84 -20.96 11.91 -5.91
C VAL A 84 -21.81 11.01 -6.81
N HIS A 85 -21.71 11.18 -8.13
CA HIS A 85 -22.58 10.50 -9.10
C HIS A 85 -22.31 8.98 -9.16
N PRO A 86 -23.34 8.10 -9.10
CA PRO A 86 -23.14 6.64 -9.06
C PRO A 86 -22.35 6.07 -10.24
N VAL A 87 -22.66 6.49 -11.46
CA VAL A 87 -21.93 6.03 -12.66
C VAL A 87 -20.45 6.44 -12.62
N ALA A 88 -20.17 7.61 -12.05
CA ALA A 88 -18.82 8.08 -11.92
C ALA A 88 -18.05 7.29 -10.83
N LYS A 89 -18.72 6.80 -9.78
CA LYS A 89 -18.14 5.80 -8.86
C LYS A 89 -17.82 4.48 -9.56
N MET A 90 -18.65 4.02 -10.49
CA MET A 90 -18.33 2.84 -11.30
C MET A 90 -17.06 3.03 -12.14
N MET A 91 -16.78 4.26 -12.62
CA MET A 91 -15.52 4.57 -13.31
C MET A 91 -14.31 4.47 -12.37
N VAL A 92 -14.47 4.86 -11.10
CA VAL A 92 -13.43 4.69 -10.08
C VAL A 92 -13.16 3.21 -9.83
N GLU A 93 -14.21 2.39 -9.66
CA GLU A 93 -14.10 0.94 -9.47
C GLU A 93 -13.46 0.24 -10.68
N LEU A 94 -13.81 0.65 -11.89
CA LEU A 94 -13.18 0.17 -13.13
C LEU A 94 -11.67 0.45 -13.13
N SER A 95 -11.26 1.66 -12.74
CA SER A 95 -9.86 2.01 -12.66
C SER A 95 -9.11 1.22 -11.59
N LYS A 96 -9.75 0.93 -10.44
CA LYS A 96 -9.17 0.10 -9.37
C LYS A 96 -9.01 -1.35 -9.81
N ALA A 97 -10.00 -1.91 -10.52
CA ALA A 97 -9.91 -3.28 -11.02
C ALA A 97 -8.73 -3.43 -12.00
N GLN A 98 -8.51 -2.43 -12.86
CA GLN A 98 -7.36 -2.40 -13.77
C GLN A 98 -6.02 -2.30 -13.03
N ASP A 99 -5.97 -1.51 -11.94
CA ASP A 99 -4.79 -1.35 -11.10
C ASP A 99 -4.38 -2.66 -10.43
N VAL A 100 -5.35 -3.44 -9.93
CA VAL A 100 -5.10 -4.73 -9.27
C VAL A 100 -4.71 -5.84 -10.27
N GLU A 101 -5.39 -5.91 -11.42
CA GLU A 101 -5.18 -7.01 -12.39
C GLU A 101 -3.95 -6.79 -13.28
N ALA A 102 -3.71 -5.56 -13.73
CA ALA A 102 -2.64 -5.25 -14.68
C ALA A 102 -1.57 -4.31 -14.12
N GLY A 103 -1.89 -3.47 -13.12
CA GLY A 103 -0.98 -2.45 -12.58
C GLY A 103 -0.63 -1.31 -13.53
N ASP A 104 -1.17 -1.30 -14.76
CA ASP A 104 -0.96 -0.25 -15.76
C ASP A 104 -2.25 0.01 -16.56
N GLY A 105 -2.34 1.17 -17.21
CA GLY A 105 -3.46 1.54 -18.07
C GLY A 105 -4.71 1.99 -17.31
N THR A 106 -4.60 2.33 -16.02
CA THR A 106 -5.68 2.87 -15.17
C THR A 106 -6.37 4.09 -15.81
N THR A 107 -5.59 5.01 -16.38
CA THR A 107 -6.12 6.16 -17.12
C THR A 107 -6.73 5.75 -18.47
N SER A 108 -6.09 4.81 -19.18
CA SER A 108 -6.50 4.37 -20.51
C SER A 108 -7.87 3.70 -20.48
N VAL A 109 -8.15 2.85 -19.48
CA VAL A 109 -9.43 2.15 -19.37
C VAL A 109 -10.60 3.12 -19.13
N VAL A 110 -10.37 4.17 -18.36
CA VAL A 110 -11.37 5.22 -18.07
C VAL A 110 -11.67 6.03 -19.32
N VAL A 111 -10.63 6.44 -20.06
CA VAL A 111 -10.78 7.19 -21.32
C VAL A 111 -11.46 6.34 -22.39
N LEU A 112 -11.09 5.05 -22.50
CA LEU A 112 -11.72 4.11 -23.42
C LEU A 112 -13.21 3.93 -23.11
N CYS A 113 -13.56 3.77 -21.83
CA CYS A 113 -14.95 3.68 -21.40
C CYS A 113 -15.73 4.95 -21.77
N GLY A 114 -15.17 6.13 -21.55
CA GLY A 114 -15.77 7.40 -21.96
C GLY A 114 -16.04 7.47 -23.47
N ALA A 115 -15.08 7.04 -24.30
CA ALA A 115 -15.22 7.00 -25.75
C ALA A 115 -16.28 5.98 -26.23
N LEU A 116 -16.35 4.79 -25.59
CA LEU A 116 -17.37 3.79 -25.90
C LEU A 116 -18.78 4.28 -25.53
N LEU A 117 -18.93 5.01 -24.43
CA LEU A 117 -20.20 5.62 -24.04
C LEU A 117 -20.62 6.74 -25.01
N GLU A 118 -19.68 7.52 -25.52
CA GLU A 118 -19.94 8.53 -26.57
C GLU A 118 -20.40 7.88 -27.89
N ALA A 119 -19.74 6.80 -28.32
CA ALA A 119 -20.18 6.03 -29.48
C ALA A 119 -21.56 5.41 -29.25
N SER A 120 -21.83 4.92 -28.03
CA SER A 120 -23.15 4.40 -27.65
C SER A 120 -24.23 5.46 -27.74
N GLN A 121 -23.93 6.70 -27.32
CA GLN A 121 -24.88 7.81 -27.42
C GLN A 121 -25.31 8.06 -28.86
N GLN A 122 -24.36 8.04 -29.82
CA GLN A 122 -24.67 8.22 -31.24
C GLN A 122 -25.56 7.10 -31.79
N LEU A 123 -25.38 5.85 -31.33
CA LEU A 123 -26.21 4.72 -31.72
C LEU A 123 -27.61 4.77 -31.08
N LEU A 124 -27.69 5.22 -29.82
CA LEU A 124 -28.96 5.44 -29.13
C LEU A 124 -29.78 6.55 -29.80
N ASP A 125 -29.13 7.63 -30.24
CA ASP A 125 -29.79 8.73 -30.97
C ASP A 125 -30.31 8.28 -32.34
N ARG A 126 -29.72 7.25 -32.94
CA ARG A 126 -30.22 6.57 -34.16
C ARG A 126 -31.35 5.57 -33.88
N GLY A 127 -31.76 5.38 -32.63
CA GLY A 127 -32.85 4.50 -32.24
C GLY A 127 -32.46 3.02 -32.08
N VAL A 128 -31.17 2.69 -31.99
CA VAL A 128 -30.71 1.31 -31.75
C VAL A 128 -31.05 0.91 -30.30
N HIS A 129 -31.59 -0.29 -30.12
CA HIS A 129 -31.97 -0.79 -28.79
C HIS A 129 -30.71 -1.00 -27.90
N PRO A 130 -30.67 -0.50 -26.64
CA PRO A 130 -29.49 -0.58 -25.78
C PRO A 130 -28.94 -2.00 -25.59
N GLN A 131 -29.82 -3.00 -25.49
CA GLN A 131 -29.43 -4.41 -25.34
C GLN A 131 -28.60 -4.91 -26.52
N LEU A 132 -28.91 -4.47 -27.74
CA LEU A 132 -28.18 -4.86 -28.94
C LEU A 132 -26.78 -4.22 -28.94
N ILE A 133 -26.67 -2.97 -28.48
CA ILE A 133 -25.37 -2.29 -28.33
C ILE A 133 -24.50 -3.05 -27.32
N ALA A 134 -25.07 -3.41 -26.16
CA ALA A 134 -24.35 -4.15 -25.12
C ALA A 134 -23.88 -5.54 -25.59
N SER A 135 -24.73 -6.32 -26.27
CA SER A 135 -24.34 -7.63 -26.81
C SER A 135 -23.26 -7.50 -27.89
N SER A 136 -23.37 -6.48 -28.75
CA SER A 136 -22.39 -6.23 -29.82
C SER A 136 -21.03 -5.85 -29.26
N PHE A 137 -20.97 -5.05 -28.18
CA PHE A 137 -19.68 -4.73 -27.54
C PHE A 137 -19.03 -5.94 -26.88
N LEU A 138 -19.82 -6.87 -26.33
CA LEU A 138 -19.27 -8.10 -25.76
C LEU A 138 -18.64 -8.99 -26.84
N GLU A 139 -19.30 -9.11 -28.00
CA GLU A 139 -18.76 -9.85 -29.15
C GLU A 139 -17.52 -9.15 -29.73
N ALA A 140 -17.57 -7.83 -29.89
CA ALA A 140 -16.43 -7.04 -30.36
C ALA A 140 -15.22 -7.14 -29.42
N SER A 141 -15.44 -7.16 -28.11
CA SER A 141 -14.38 -7.35 -27.11
C SER A 141 -13.68 -8.70 -27.28
N LYS A 142 -14.44 -9.79 -27.40
CA LYS A 142 -13.90 -11.14 -27.64
C LYS A 142 -13.09 -11.24 -28.93
N GLN A 143 -13.52 -10.56 -29.98
CA GLN A 143 -12.78 -10.56 -31.25
C GLN A 143 -11.52 -9.69 -31.17
N SER A 144 -11.60 -8.55 -30.47
CA SER A 144 -10.46 -7.66 -30.23
C SER A 144 -9.37 -8.37 -29.43
N GLU A 145 -9.74 -9.17 -28.43
CA GLU A 145 -8.79 -9.97 -27.65
C GLU A 145 -7.99 -10.95 -28.52
N LYS A 146 -8.64 -11.62 -29.48
CA LYS A 146 -7.94 -12.51 -30.42
C LYS A 146 -6.93 -11.76 -31.28
N ILE A 147 -7.32 -10.60 -31.81
CA ILE A 147 -6.44 -9.76 -32.62
C ILE A 147 -5.25 -9.28 -31.78
N LEU A 148 -5.47 -8.87 -30.53
CA LEU A 148 -4.40 -8.47 -29.63
C LEU A 148 -3.42 -9.61 -29.33
N ARG A 149 -3.92 -10.85 -29.17
CA ARG A 149 -3.07 -12.04 -29.00
C ARG A 149 -2.25 -12.35 -30.25
N GLU A 150 -2.80 -12.16 -31.44
CA GLU A 150 -2.08 -12.32 -32.72
C GLU A 150 -1.01 -11.23 -32.93
N MET A 151 -1.25 -10.02 -32.43
CA MET A 151 -0.29 -8.91 -32.48
C MET A 151 0.75 -8.95 -31.35
N ALA A 152 0.55 -9.78 -30.33
CA ALA A 152 1.41 -9.84 -29.16
C ALA A 152 2.81 -10.35 -29.54
N VAL A 153 3.84 -9.65 -29.08
CA VAL A 153 5.23 -10.05 -29.25
C VAL A 153 5.65 -10.87 -28.03
N PRO A 154 5.97 -12.17 -28.17
CA PRO A 154 6.42 -12.98 -27.04
C PRO A 154 7.77 -12.48 -26.53
N VAL A 155 7.90 -12.36 -25.22
CA VAL A 155 9.13 -11.92 -24.54
C VAL A 155 9.55 -12.99 -23.55
N ASP A 156 10.81 -13.40 -23.63
CA ASP A 156 11.40 -14.32 -22.66
C ASP A 156 11.75 -13.56 -21.37
N LEU A 157 11.35 -14.11 -20.21
CA LEU A 157 11.64 -13.54 -18.89
C LEU A 157 13.14 -13.50 -18.55
N LYS A 158 13.97 -14.22 -19.32
CA LYS A 158 15.43 -14.21 -19.16
C LYS A 158 16.09 -13.01 -19.86
N ASP A 159 15.38 -12.34 -20.76
CA ASP A 159 15.90 -11.21 -21.52
C ASP A 159 15.77 -9.91 -20.70
N ARG A 160 16.77 -9.68 -19.85
CA ARG A 160 16.82 -8.52 -18.95
C ARG A 160 16.75 -7.18 -19.71
N GLU A 161 17.32 -7.08 -20.90
CA GLU A 161 17.36 -5.81 -21.65
C GLU A 161 15.97 -5.42 -22.15
N LYS A 162 15.20 -6.38 -22.67
CA LYS A 162 13.80 -6.13 -23.06
C LYS A 162 12.93 -5.77 -21.87
N LEU A 163 13.09 -6.45 -20.73
CA LEU A 163 12.34 -6.11 -19.52
C LEU A 163 12.64 -4.68 -19.04
N ILE A 164 13.90 -4.24 -19.11
CA ILE A 164 14.27 -2.86 -18.77
C ILE A 164 13.64 -1.86 -19.74
N GLN A 165 13.60 -2.17 -21.04
CA GLN A 165 12.95 -1.29 -22.03
C GLN A 165 11.44 -1.17 -21.79
N ILE A 166 10.77 -2.28 -21.45
CA ILE A 166 9.34 -2.30 -21.11
C ILE A 166 9.09 -1.44 -19.86
N ALA A 167 9.82 -1.70 -18.77
CA ALA A 167 9.70 -0.95 -17.53
C ALA A 167 9.99 0.55 -17.73
N ALA A 168 11.03 0.88 -18.51
CA ALA A 168 11.37 2.27 -18.82
C ALA A 168 10.25 2.99 -19.58
N THR A 169 9.57 2.28 -20.49
CA THR A 169 8.46 2.84 -21.26
C THR A 169 7.28 3.19 -20.35
N SER A 170 6.91 2.32 -19.42
CA SER A 170 5.84 2.59 -18.44
C SER A 170 6.18 3.74 -17.49
N LEU A 171 7.45 3.89 -17.10
CA LEU A 171 7.91 4.99 -16.22
C LEU A 171 7.97 6.35 -16.92
N GLN A 172 7.99 6.40 -18.25
CA GLN A 172 8.27 7.64 -18.99
C GLN A 172 7.15 8.68 -18.93
N SER A 173 5.91 8.27 -18.66
CA SER A 173 4.76 9.17 -18.48
C SER A 173 4.66 9.77 -17.07
N LYS A 174 5.55 9.38 -16.15
CA LYS A 174 5.46 9.70 -14.73
C LYS A 174 6.48 10.77 -14.34
N VAL A 175 6.32 11.33 -13.14
CA VAL A 175 7.20 12.39 -12.58
C VAL A 175 8.68 12.01 -12.60
N VAL A 176 8.97 10.70 -12.53
CA VAL A 176 10.34 10.15 -12.50
C VAL A 176 10.91 9.82 -13.87
N SER A 177 10.32 10.32 -14.96
CA SER A 177 10.79 10.07 -16.33
C SER A 177 12.28 10.36 -16.53
N HIS A 178 12.82 11.38 -15.86
CA HIS A 178 14.26 11.70 -15.89
C HIS A 178 15.14 10.62 -15.22
N ASN A 179 14.62 9.96 -14.18
CA ASN A 179 15.32 8.93 -13.40
C ASN A 179 14.92 7.51 -13.83
N ALA A 180 14.11 7.36 -14.90
CA ALA A 180 13.64 6.06 -15.38
C ALA A 180 14.80 5.11 -15.72
N LYS A 181 15.95 5.63 -16.18
CA LYS A 181 17.16 4.83 -16.46
C LYS A 181 17.74 4.15 -15.21
N LEU A 182 17.53 4.73 -14.03
CA LEU A 182 17.98 4.18 -12.75
C LEU A 182 16.92 3.28 -12.12
N LEU A 183 15.64 3.68 -12.19
CA LEU A 183 14.54 2.94 -11.57
C LEU A 183 14.12 1.69 -12.34
N ALA A 184 14.17 1.71 -13.68
CA ALA A 184 13.84 0.55 -14.50
C ALA A 184 14.69 -0.69 -14.17
N PRO A 185 16.04 -0.63 -14.11
CA PRO A 185 16.83 -1.80 -13.72
C PRO A 185 16.59 -2.21 -12.27
N ILE A 186 16.32 -1.27 -11.35
CA ILE A 186 15.99 -1.58 -9.95
C ILE A 186 14.69 -2.40 -9.88
N ALA A 187 13.65 -2.00 -10.60
CA ALA A 187 12.37 -2.72 -10.65
C ALA A 187 12.54 -4.13 -11.24
N VAL A 188 13.24 -4.26 -12.37
CA VAL A 188 13.51 -5.56 -13.00
C VAL A 188 14.35 -6.46 -12.09
N ASP A 189 15.41 -5.93 -11.48
CA ASP A 189 16.27 -6.70 -10.59
C ASP A 189 15.56 -7.07 -9.26
N ALA A 190 14.54 -6.33 -8.85
CA ALA A 190 13.69 -6.68 -7.72
C ALA A 190 12.79 -7.87 -8.07
N VAL A 191 12.04 -7.78 -9.17
CA VAL A 191 11.11 -8.82 -9.63
C VAL A 191 11.85 -10.12 -9.96
N MET A 192 13.00 -10.03 -10.64
CA MET A 192 13.82 -11.21 -11.01
C MET A 192 14.35 -11.98 -9.79
N LYS A 193 14.52 -11.33 -8.64
CA LYS A 193 14.93 -12.00 -7.40
C LYS A 193 13.76 -12.64 -6.66
N VAL A 194 12.56 -12.08 -6.76
CA VAL A 194 11.36 -12.66 -6.14
C VAL A 194 10.88 -13.87 -6.93
N LEU A 195 11.15 -13.91 -8.24
CA LEU A 195 10.79 -15.05 -9.09
C LEU A 195 11.46 -16.35 -8.58
N PRO A 196 10.68 -17.37 -8.16
CA PRO A 196 11.24 -18.64 -7.76
C PRO A 196 11.84 -19.36 -8.99
N GLU A 197 13.09 -19.79 -8.88
CA GLU A 197 13.76 -20.56 -9.94
C GLU A 197 12.95 -21.83 -10.26
N GLY A 198 12.48 -21.96 -11.51
CA GLY A 198 11.91 -23.20 -12.04
C GLY A 198 10.40 -23.36 -11.96
N LYS A 199 9.63 -22.30 -11.70
CA LYS A 199 8.17 -22.28 -11.93
C LYS A 199 7.81 -21.14 -12.88
N ASP A 200 7.08 -21.47 -13.95
CA ASP A 200 6.27 -20.50 -14.67
C ASP A 200 5.15 -20.08 -13.71
N VAL A 201 5.41 -19.05 -12.90
CA VAL A 201 4.42 -18.54 -11.96
C VAL A 201 3.59 -17.50 -12.69
N ASP A 202 2.28 -17.76 -12.81
CA ASP A 202 1.31 -16.86 -13.45
C ASP A 202 1.15 -15.53 -12.70
N ASN A 203 1.49 -15.48 -11.40
CA ASN A 203 1.39 -14.27 -10.59
C ASN A 203 2.52 -14.16 -9.54
N VAL A 204 3.20 -13.02 -9.52
CA VAL A 204 4.26 -12.70 -8.54
C VAL A 204 3.63 -11.95 -7.38
N ASP A 205 3.85 -12.42 -6.15
CA ASP A 205 3.36 -11.70 -4.97
C ASP A 205 4.19 -10.44 -4.73
N LEU A 206 3.61 -9.28 -5.00
CA LEU A 206 4.25 -7.97 -4.81
C LEU A 206 4.54 -7.68 -3.33
N ASN A 207 3.89 -8.39 -2.38
CA ASN A 207 4.17 -8.23 -0.95
C ASN A 207 5.59 -8.66 -0.55
N ASP A 208 6.25 -9.49 -1.36
CA ASP A 208 7.65 -9.89 -1.15
C ASP A 208 8.66 -8.81 -1.62
N ILE A 209 8.19 -7.75 -2.30
CA ILE A 209 8.98 -6.56 -2.65
C ILE A 209 8.57 -5.42 -1.73
N ARG A 210 9.44 -5.08 -0.77
CA ARG A 210 9.17 -3.99 0.16
C ARG A 210 9.75 -2.67 -0.32
N VAL A 211 8.89 -1.69 -0.55
CA VAL A 211 9.29 -0.34 -0.95
C VAL A 211 9.27 0.58 0.27
N VAL A 212 10.45 1.02 0.71
CA VAL A 212 10.59 1.86 1.90
C VAL A 212 11.00 3.27 1.50
N LYS A 213 10.23 4.27 1.94
CA LYS A 213 10.48 5.68 1.64
C LYS A 213 11.27 6.32 2.76
N LYS A 214 12.38 6.98 2.42
CA LYS A 214 13.04 7.93 3.31
C LYS A 214 13.04 9.33 2.72
N LEU A 215 12.63 10.28 3.54
CA LEU A 215 12.82 11.70 3.30
C LEU A 215 14.31 12.08 3.28
N GLY A 216 14.66 12.92 2.32
CA GLY A 216 16.00 13.48 2.15
C GLY A 216 16.78 12.79 1.04
N GLY A 217 17.71 13.54 0.44
CA GLY A 217 18.48 13.12 -0.73
C GLY A 217 17.75 13.41 -2.04
N THR A 218 18.24 12.79 -3.11
CA THR A 218 17.62 12.83 -4.45
C THR A 218 17.12 11.44 -4.85
N VAL A 219 16.27 11.38 -5.88
CA VAL A 219 15.75 10.12 -6.42
C VAL A 219 16.89 9.22 -6.93
N ASP A 220 17.99 9.81 -7.39
CA ASP A 220 19.20 9.11 -7.84
C ASP A 220 19.91 8.30 -6.74
N GLU A 221 19.68 8.64 -5.46
CA GLU A 221 20.23 7.91 -4.33
C GLU A 221 19.34 6.73 -3.91
N SER A 222 18.29 6.42 -4.68
CA SER A 222 17.46 5.23 -4.47
C SER A 222 18.20 3.98 -4.90
N GLU A 223 18.14 2.94 -4.08
CA GLU A 223 18.94 1.73 -4.30
C GLU A 223 18.16 0.45 -3.96
N LEU A 224 18.56 -0.63 -4.63
CA LEU A 224 18.08 -1.97 -4.37
C LEU A 224 18.90 -2.61 -3.24
N VAL A 225 18.33 -2.71 -2.05
CA VAL A 225 19.03 -3.30 -0.90
C VAL A 225 18.76 -4.79 -0.84
N LYS A 226 19.83 -5.59 -0.93
CA LYS A 226 19.79 -7.05 -0.69
C LYS A 226 19.73 -7.31 0.82
N GLY A 227 18.55 -7.16 1.38
CA GLY A 227 18.27 -7.32 2.81
C GLY A 227 17.06 -6.52 3.24
N ILE A 228 17.06 -6.05 4.49
CA ILE A 228 15.96 -5.28 5.07
C ILE A 228 16.42 -3.88 5.40
N VAL A 229 15.57 -2.92 5.07
CA VAL A 229 15.74 -1.52 5.46
C VAL A 229 14.58 -1.12 6.36
N MET A 230 14.91 -0.62 7.54
CA MET A 230 13.96 -0.15 8.54
C MET A 230 14.16 1.35 8.74
N VAL A 231 13.15 2.14 8.36
CA VAL A 231 13.24 3.62 8.30
C VAL A 231 12.63 4.31 9.51
N GLU A 232 11.55 3.75 10.06
CA GLU A 232 10.81 4.34 11.18
C GLU A 232 11.36 3.88 12.53
N GLN A 233 11.93 2.68 12.56
CA GLN A 233 12.45 2.07 13.76
C GLN A 233 13.83 2.65 14.09
N LYS A 234 13.90 3.42 15.18
CA LYS A 234 15.17 3.94 15.71
C LYS A 234 15.85 2.87 16.54
N VAL A 235 17.16 2.75 16.38
CA VAL A 235 17.99 2.07 17.39
C VAL A 235 17.96 2.89 18.66
N SER A 236 17.71 2.22 19.78
CA SER A 236 17.68 2.87 21.09
C SER A 236 19.10 3.28 21.51
N LYS A 237 19.56 4.44 21.02
CA LYS A 237 20.86 5.03 21.38
C LYS A 237 20.91 5.58 22.80
N ARG A 238 19.75 5.73 23.45
CA ARG A 238 19.63 6.30 24.80
C ARG A 238 20.51 5.58 25.84
N ALA A 239 20.73 4.29 25.66
CA ALA A 239 21.54 3.45 26.55
C ALA A 239 23.00 3.24 26.08
N GLY A 240 23.44 3.86 24.97
CA GLY A 240 24.78 3.65 24.41
C GLY A 240 24.97 2.32 23.67
N GLY A 241 23.91 1.76 23.07
CA GLY A 241 23.96 0.52 22.31
C GLY A 241 24.82 0.61 21.03
N PRO A 242 25.33 -0.54 20.52
CA PRO A 242 26.14 -0.59 19.32
C PRO A 242 25.35 -0.19 18.08
N SER A 243 25.90 0.69 17.26
CA SER A 243 25.31 1.13 15.99
C SER A 243 25.68 0.23 14.81
N ARG A 244 26.72 -0.60 14.94
CA ARG A 244 27.22 -1.47 13.88
C ARG A 244 27.64 -2.82 14.45
N ILE A 245 27.11 -3.89 13.86
CA ILE A 245 27.42 -5.27 14.22
C ILE A 245 27.72 -6.07 12.95
N GLN A 246 28.88 -6.74 12.94
CA GLN A 246 29.24 -7.72 11.92
C GLN A 246 28.84 -9.12 12.39
N ASN A 247 28.43 -9.98 11.45
CA ASN A 247 27.93 -11.34 11.71
C ASN A 247 26.83 -11.34 12.77
N ALA A 248 25.75 -10.61 12.49
CA ALA A 248 24.61 -10.49 13.37
C ALA A 248 23.78 -11.78 13.40
N LYS A 249 23.55 -12.31 14.60
CA LYS A 249 22.45 -13.23 14.88
C LYS A 249 21.24 -12.41 15.30
N ILE A 250 20.17 -12.50 14.52
CA ILE A 250 18.99 -11.64 14.66
C ILE A 250 17.84 -12.44 15.27
N GLY A 251 17.32 -11.99 16.41
CA GLY A 251 16.13 -12.55 17.04
C GLY A 251 14.92 -11.63 16.84
N LEU A 252 13.79 -12.21 16.44
CA LEU A 252 12.51 -11.52 16.36
C LEU A 252 11.62 -11.89 17.55
N ILE A 253 11.26 -10.91 18.35
CA ILE A 253 10.58 -11.09 19.64
C ILE A 253 9.20 -10.42 19.62
N GLN A 254 8.19 -11.18 20.06
CA GLN A 254 6.82 -10.69 20.21
C GLN A 254 6.44 -10.41 21.68
N PHE A 255 7.23 -10.92 22.65
CA PHE A 255 7.03 -10.59 24.06
C PHE A 255 7.66 -9.26 24.46
N CYS A 256 7.17 -8.68 25.56
CA CYS A 256 7.68 -7.43 26.09
C CYS A 256 8.84 -7.69 27.07
N LEU A 257 9.87 -6.82 27.07
CA LEU A 257 10.98 -6.81 28.03
C LEU A 257 10.72 -5.87 29.22
N SER A 258 9.46 -5.72 29.59
CA SER A 258 9.00 -4.92 30.73
C SER A 258 8.57 -5.82 31.89
N ALA A 259 8.41 -5.22 33.07
CA ALA A 259 7.92 -5.93 34.24
C ALA A 259 6.58 -6.61 33.93
N PRO A 260 6.37 -7.87 34.38
CA PRO A 260 5.16 -8.61 34.09
C PRO A 260 3.96 -7.93 34.71
N LYS A 261 3.25 -7.16 33.89
CA LYS A 261 1.88 -6.74 34.19
C LYS A 261 0.99 -7.96 33.97
N THR A 262 -0.05 -8.13 34.76
CA THR A 262 -1.11 -9.10 34.47
C THR A 262 -2.16 -8.45 33.57
N ASP A 263 -2.93 -9.26 32.85
CA ASP A 263 -4.06 -8.73 32.08
C ASP A 263 -5.24 -8.33 32.97
N MET A 264 -5.31 -8.88 34.18
CA MET A 264 -6.23 -8.42 35.22
C MET A 264 -5.67 -7.19 35.95
N GLU A 265 -6.56 -6.32 36.40
CA GLU A 265 -6.23 -5.15 37.23
C GLU A 265 -5.52 -5.59 38.52
N ASN A 266 -4.21 -5.40 38.56
CA ASN A 266 -3.39 -5.70 39.72
C ASN A 266 -3.02 -4.42 40.46
N ASN A 267 -3.55 -4.26 41.68
CA ASN A 267 -3.16 -3.20 42.58
C ASN A 267 -2.12 -3.72 43.58
N ILE A 268 -0.90 -3.20 43.47
CA ILE A 268 0.18 -3.48 44.42
C ILE A 268 0.11 -2.44 45.54
N VAL A 269 -0.34 -2.85 46.72
CA VAL A 269 -0.40 -1.96 47.90
C VAL A 269 0.92 -2.03 48.65
N ILE A 270 1.72 -0.96 48.55
CA ILE A 270 2.99 -0.84 49.26
C ILE A 270 2.73 -0.21 50.63
N LYS A 271 2.91 -0.99 51.71
CA LYS A 271 2.71 -0.54 53.10
C LYS A 271 3.98 0.03 53.75
N ASP A 272 5.15 -0.50 53.37
CA ASP A 272 6.43 -0.17 54.00
C ASP A 272 7.46 0.32 52.96
N TYR A 273 8.32 1.26 53.36
CA TYR A 273 9.45 1.73 52.55
C TYR A 273 10.44 0.61 52.18
N THR A 274 10.62 -0.37 53.07
CA THR A 274 11.48 -1.54 52.81
C THR A 274 10.88 -2.46 51.76
N ALA A 275 9.55 -2.55 51.68
CA ALA A 275 8.86 -3.30 50.64
C ALA A 275 9.05 -2.64 49.26
N MET A 276 9.00 -1.30 49.20
CA MET A 276 9.25 -0.56 47.95
C MET A 276 10.63 -0.88 47.35
N ASP A 277 11.69 -0.83 48.15
CA ASP A 277 13.06 -1.12 47.66
C ASP A 277 13.25 -2.59 47.28
N ARG A 278 12.58 -3.53 47.96
CA ARG A 278 12.57 -4.94 47.55
C ARG A 278 11.93 -5.13 46.17
N MET A 279 10.79 -4.48 45.90
CA MET A 279 10.12 -4.59 44.60
C MET A 279 10.98 -4.02 43.46
N LEU A 280 11.60 -2.85 43.66
CA LEU A 280 12.51 -2.28 42.68
C LEU A 280 13.72 -3.18 42.42
N ARG A 281 14.24 -3.87 43.45
CA ARG A 281 15.32 -4.85 43.29
C ARG A 281 14.87 -6.10 42.53
N GLU A 282 13.70 -6.64 42.84
CA GLU A 282 13.14 -7.81 42.15
C GLU A 282 12.88 -7.52 40.66
N GLU A 283 12.32 -6.35 40.33
CA GLU A 283 12.13 -5.92 38.94
C GLU A 283 13.46 -5.88 38.18
N ARG A 284 14.50 -5.30 38.80
CA ARG A 284 15.85 -5.27 38.22
C ARG A 284 16.42 -6.66 37.98
N ILE A 285 16.24 -7.58 38.93
CA ILE A 285 16.73 -8.97 38.84
C ILE A 285 15.99 -9.72 37.72
N LEU A 286 14.68 -9.53 37.60
CA LEU A 286 13.85 -10.18 36.59
C LEU A 286 14.26 -9.76 35.18
N ILE A 287 14.42 -8.45 34.94
CA ILE A 287 14.86 -7.93 33.64
C ILE A 287 16.29 -8.41 33.35
N ALA A 288 17.18 -8.38 34.34
CA ALA A 288 18.54 -8.90 34.17
C ALA A 288 18.57 -10.40 33.84
N LYS A 289 17.66 -11.20 34.40
CA LYS A 289 17.53 -12.64 34.08
C LYS A 289 17.09 -12.86 32.64
N MET A 290 16.09 -12.09 32.17
CA MET A 290 15.62 -12.14 30.78
C MET A 290 16.75 -11.78 29.80
N VAL A 291 17.47 -10.68 30.05
CA VAL A 291 18.58 -10.25 29.19
C VAL A 291 19.72 -11.27 29.20
N LYS A 292 20.03 -11.90 30.35
CA LYS A 292 21.02 -12.98 30.42
C LYS A 292 20.65 -14.19 29.58
N GLN A 293 19.38 -14.60 29.57
CA GLN A 293 18.91 -15.71 28.73
C GLN A 293 19.01 -15.37 27.24
N ILE A 294 18.64 -14.14 26.85
CA ILE A 294 18.82 -13.66 25.48
C ILE A 294 20.30 -13.66 25.10
N ALA A 295 21.17 -13.12 25.96
CA ALA A 295 22.61 -13.11 25.72
C ALA A 295 23.22 -14.51 25.65
N ALA A 296 22.70 -15.48 26.40
CA ALA A 296 23.16 -16.87 26.40
C ALA A 296 22.96 -17.57 25.04
N THR A 297 21.94 -17.16 24.26
CA THR A 297 21.76 -17.65 22.88
C THR A 297 22.77 -17.08 21.89
N GLY A 298 23.55 -16.06 22.28
CA GLY A 298 24.46 -15.35 21.39
C GLY A 298 23.74 -14.44 20.38
N CYS A 299 22.52 -13.99 20.69
CA CYS A 299 21.80 -13.02 19.88
C CYS A 299 22.48 -11.65 19.96
N ASN A 300 22.80 -11.06 18.80
CA ASN A 300 23.50 -9.77 18.72
C ASN A 300 22.55 -8.63 18.32
N VAL A 301 21.48 -8.93 17.58
CA VAL A 301 20.49 -7.95 17.13
C VAL A 301 19.10 -8.45 17.50
N LEU A 302 18.32 -7.59 18.13
CA LEU A 302 17.03 -7.95 18.69
C LEU A 302 15.96 -7.01 18.13
N LEU A 303 14.99 -7.62 17.46
CA LEU A 303 13.87 -6.98 16.79
C LEU A 303 12.62 -7.16 17.65
N ILE A 304 12.05 -6.07 18.15
CA ILE A 304 10.88 -6.11 19.05
C ILE A 304 9.64 -5.61 18.32
N GLN A 305 8.61 -6.45 18.31
CA GLN A 305 7.29 -6.08 17.81
C GLN A 305 6.68 -4.95 18.65
N LYS A 306 6.01 -4.00 17.99
CA LYS A 306 5.23 -2.96 18.65
C LYS A 306 4.10 -3.60 19.46
N SER A 307 4.15 -3.40 20.78
CA SER A 307 3.06 -3.78 21.67
C SER A 307 2.23 -2.54 21.97
N ILE A 308 0.91 -2.64 21.77
CA ILE A 308 -0.05 -1.56 22.07
C ILE A 308 -0.59 -1.72 23.50
N LEU A 309 -0.60 -2.95 24.00
CA LEU A 309 -1.17 -3.28 25.32
C LEU A 309 -0.25 -2.83 26.47
N ARG A 310 1.06 -2.86 26.24
CA ARG A 310 2.08 -2.62 27.26
C ARG A 310 3.34 -2.03 26.64
N ASP A 311 4.14 -1.38 27.46
CA ASP A 311 5.46 -0.93 27.07
C ASP A 311 6.30 -2.14 26.66
N ALA A 312 6.72 -2.16 25.38
CA ALA A 312 7.50 -3.27 24.83
C ALA A 312 8.88 -3.38 25.48
N VAL A 313 9.41 -2.26 25.97
CA VAL A 313 10.73 -2.10 26.59
C VAL A 313 10.68 -1.05 27.70
N ASN A 314 11.45 -1.30 28.77
CA ASN A 314 11.71 -0.30 29.81
C ASN A 314 13.10 0.32 29.63
N ASP A 315 13.34 1.55 30.08
CA ASP A 315 14.67 2.18 30.01
C ASP A 315 15.76 1.31 30.66
N LEU A 316 15.45 0.70 31.80
CA LEU A 316 16.34 -0.25 32.49
C LEU A 316 16.69 -1.48 31.63
N SER A 317 15.73 -1.98 30.85
CA SER A 317 15.98 -3.13 29.95
C SER A 317 16.97 -2.76 28.85
N LEU A 318 16.91 -1.51 28.36
CA LEU A 318 17.81 -1.00 27.33
C LEU A 318 19.23 -0.83 27.86
N ASP A 319 19.40 -0.37 29.09
CA ASP A 319 20.71 -0.28 29.74
C ASP A 319 21.38 -1.64 29.89
N TYR A 320 20.61 -2.68 30.24
CA TYR A 320 21.15 -4.04 30.33
C TYR A 320 21.48 -4.64 28.97
N LEU A 321 20.64 -4.40 27.94
CA LEU A 321 20.90 -4.84 26.57
C LEU A 321 22.12 -4.14 25.98
N ALA A 322 22.31 -2.85 26.26
CA ALA A 322 23.49 -2.09 25.85
C ALA A 322 24.76 -2.62 26.51
N LYS A 323 24.73 -2.95 27.82
CA LYS A 323 25.85 -3.62 28.52
C LYS A 323 26.18 -4.99 27.93
N ALA A 324 25.16 -5.72 27.46
CA ALA A 324 25.33 -6.99 26.76
C ALA A 324 25.78 -6.83 25.30
N LYS A 325 25.96 -5.59 24.80
CA LYS A 325 26.32 -5.26 23.41
C LYS A 325 25.32 -5.78 22.37
N ILE A 326 24.03 -5.80 22.71
CA ILE A 326 22.95 -6.20 21.81
C ILE A 326 22.34 -4.94 21.19
N MET A 327 22.25 -4.92 19.86
CA MET A 327 21.54 -3.86 19.13
C MET A 327 20.04 -4.13 19.20
N VAL A 328 19.25 -3.15 19.62
CA VAL A 328 17.81 -3.30 19.79
C VAL A 328 17.08 -2.35 18.85
N VAL A 329 16.18 -2.90 18.05
CA VAL A 329 15.28 -2.17 17.15
C VAL A 329 13.85 -2.41 17.65
N GLN A 330 13.15 -1.33 17.95
CA GLN A 330 11.83 -1.37 18.57
C GLN A 330 10.75 -0.93 17.59
N ASN A 331 9.49 -1.20 17.96
CA ASN A 331 8.31 -0.74 17.24
C ASN A 331 8.21 -1.30 15.82
N ILE A 332 8.50 -2.58 15.66
CA ILE A 332 8.26 -3.27 14.40
C ILE A 332 6.75 -3.49 14.25
N GLU A 333 6.22 -3.13 13.09
CA GLU A 333 4.80 -3.29 12.82
C GLU A 333 4.44 -4.77 12.67
N ARG A 334 3.18 -5.12 12.95
CA ARG A 334 2.75 -6.52 12.87
C ARG A 334 2.81 -7.06 11.44
N GLU A 335 2.46 -6.22 10.47
CA GLU A 335 2.48 -6.54 9.04
C GLU A 335 3.91 -6.86 8.57
N ASP A 336 4.91 -6.23 9.18
CA ASP A 336 6.33 -6.40 8.85
C ASP A 336 6.94 -7.71 9.34
N VAL A 337 6.32 -8.34 10.36
CA VAL A 337 6.88 -9.53 11.02
C VAL A 337 7.04 -10.68 10.04
N GLU A 338 6.07 -10.89 9.16
CA GLU A 338 6.12 -11.96 8.16
C GLU A 338 7.23 -11.72 7.13
N PHE A 339 7.34 -10.49 6.63
CA PHE A 339 8.37 -10.09 5.68
C PHE A 339 9.77 -10.26 6.29
N ILE A 340 9.97 -9.80 7.52
CA ILE A 340 11.25 -9.92 8.24
C ILE A 340 11.60 -11.40 8.49
N SER A 341 10.61 -12.19 8.91
CA SER A 341 10.75 -13.63 9.15
C SER A 341 11.22 -14.37 7.89
N ARG A 342 10.56 -14.14 6.75
CA ARG A 342 10.94 -14.74 5.46
C ARG A 342 12.32 -14.30 5.00
N THR A 343 12.61 -13.01 5.13
CA THR A 343 13.88 -12.44 4.64
C THR A 343 15.07 -12.92 5.46
N LEU A 344 14.99 -12.85 6.80
CA LEU A 344 16.10 -13.24 7.69
C LEU A 344 16.17 -14.74 7.97
N GLY A 345 15.13 -15.49 7.60
CA GLY A 345 14.95 -16.89 7.99
C GLY A 345 14.79 -17.06 9.51
N CYS A 346 14.31 -16.03 10.22
CA CYS A 346 14.13 -16.07 11.67
C CYS A 346 12.69 -16.45 12.03
N GLN A 347 12.49 -17.26 13.08
CA GLN A 347 11.14 -17.54 13.56
C GLN A 347 10.74 -16.54 14.66
N PRO A 348 9.56 -15.91 14.58
CA PRO A 348 9.09 -15.02 15.64
C PRO A 348 8.90 -15.81 16.94
N VAL A 349 9.45 -15.28 18.03
CA VAL A 349 9.40 -15.92 19.35
C VAL A 349 8.41 -15.20 20.26
N ALA A 350 7.36 -15.91 20.67
CA ALA A 350 6.31 -15.39 21.54
C ALA A 350 6.63 -15.45 23.04
N SER A 351 7.53 -16.35 23.48
CA SER A 351 7.90 -16.51 24.89
C SER A 351 9.40 -16.66 25.07
N LEU A 352 9.91 -16.15 26.18
CA LEU A 352 11.33 -16.19 26.55
C LEU A 352 11.90 -17.63 26.57
N ASP A 353 11.12 -18.61 27.05
CA ASP A 353 11.54 -20.02 27.14
C ASP A 353 11.75 -20.68 25.77
N HIS A 354 11.12 -20.13 24.74
CA HIS A 354 11.20 -20.63 23.37
C HIS A 354 12.29 -19.93 22.54
N PHE A 355 13.10 -19.09 23.17
CA PHE A 355 14.19 -18.36 22.54
C PHE A 355 15.43 -19.26 22.45
N THR A 356 15.51 -20.06 21.39
CA THR A 356 16.63 -20.96 21.09
C THR A 356 17.47 -20.45 19.93
N THR A 357 18.71 -20.95 19.80
CA THR A 357 19.63 -20.60 18.71
C THR A 357 19.08 -20.90 17.32
N ASP A 358 18.22 -21.92 17.21
CA ASP A 358 17.69 -22.41 15.94
C ASP A 358 16.67 -21.45 15.30
N LYS A 359 16.10 -20.55 16.11
CA LYS A 359 15.11 -19.55 15.66
C LYS A 359 15.74 -18.22 15.27
N LEU A 360 17.05 -18.06 15.50
CA LEU A 360 17.77 -16.85 15.15
C LEU A 360 18.07 -16.82 13.66
N GLY A 361 17.82 -15.67 13.03
CA GLY A 361 18.27 -15.38 11.68
C GLY A 361 19.75 -15.01 11.63
N HIS A 362 20.30 -15.00 10.43
CA HIS A 362 21.70 -14.63 10.18
C HIS A 362 21.78 -13.46 9.20
N ALA A 363 22.64 -12.49 9.49
CA ALA A 363 23.00 -11.40 8.58
C ALA A 363 24.48 -11.02 8.73
N ASP A 364 25.15 -10.71 7.62
CA ASP A 364 26.58 -10.33 7.63
C ASP A 364 26.80 -8.98 8.30
N LEU A 365 25.91 -8.02 8.09
CA LEU A 365 26.07 -6.66 8.61
C LEU A 365 24.72 -6.04 8.99
N ALA A 366 24.60 -5.63 10.25
CA ALA A 366 23.52 -4.78 10.73
C ALA A 366 24.11 -3.43 11.16
N GLN A 367 23.66 -2.35 10.54
CA GLN A 367 24.18 -1.00 10.80
C GLN A 367 23.05 0.02 10.84
N ASP A 368 23.10 0.91 11.83
CA ASP A 368 22.35 2.15 11.86
C ASP A 368 23.19 3.23 11.18
N GLU A 369 22.77 3.61 9.98
CA GLU A 369 23.39 4.66 9.20
C GLU A 369 22.61 5.96 9.34
N MET A 370 23.36 7.03 9.60
CA MET A 370 22.83 8.37 9.46
C MET A 370 22.93 8.77 8.00
N VAL A 371 21.79 9.01 7.39
CA VAL A 371 21.70 9.31 5.96
C VAL A 371 21.81 10.83 5.74
N ALA A 372 22.48 11.22 4.65
CA ALA A 372 22.65 12.61 4.26
C ALA A 372 21.27 13.27 3.99
N GLY A 373 20.95 14.34 4.73
CA GLY A 373 19.62 14.97 4.69
C GLY A 373 18.77 14.78 5.96
N GLY A 374 19.28 14.05 6.95
CA GLY A 374 18.69 13.96 8.27
C GLY A 374 17.80 12.72 8.42
N GLY A 375 18.24 11.78 9.26
CA GLY A 375 17.47 10.59 9.59
C GLY A 375 18.37 9.38 9.83
N HIS A 376 17.93 8.52 10.73
CA HIS A 376 18.51 7.20 10.94
C HIS A 376 17.77 6.18 10.07
N ILE A 377 18.53 5.25 9.51
CA ILE A 377 18.03 4.07 8.83
C ILE A 377 18.81 2.87 9.35
N VAL A 378 18.10 1.83 9.76
CA VAL A 378 18.71 0.56 10.08
C VAL A 378 18.76 -0.29 8.80
N ARG A 379 19.97 -0.63 8.38
CA ARG A 379 20.24 -1.48 7.22
C ARG A 379 20.76 -2.81 7.72
N ILE A 380 20.09 -3.88 7.31
CA ILE A 380 20.51 -5.25 7.53
C ILE A 380 20.83 -5.83 6.16
N THR A 381 22.12 -6.13 5.93
CA THR A 381 22.66 -6.56 4.63
C THR A 381 23.43 -7.87 4.77
N GLY A 382 23.59 -8.58 3.65
CA GLY A 382 24.26 -9.89 3.64
C GLY A 382 23.37 -10.98 4.25
N VAL A 383 22.13 -11.03 3.76
CA VAL A 383 21.17 -12.06 4.14
C VAL A 383 20.97 -12.96 2.91
N ASN A 384 20.99 -14.28 3.11
CA ASN A 384 20.66 -15.26 2.07
C ASN A 384 19.14 -15.33 1.82
N ALA A 385 18.51 -14.17 1.59
CA ALA A 385 17.12 -14.07 1.24
C ALA A 385 16.97 -14.43 -0.24
N LYS A 386 16.32 -15.58 -0.53
CA LYS A 386 16.13 -16.05 -1.90
C LYS A 386 14.95 -15.37 -2.61
N ASN A 387 13.95 -14.90 -1.87
CA ASN A 387 12.65 -14.53 -2.44
C ASN A 387 12.15 -13.13 -2.03
N THR A 388 12.88 -12.38 -1.21
CA THR A 388 12.41 -11.07 -0.72
C THR A 388 13.43 -9.98 -1.01
N VAL A 389 12.93 -8.79 -1.30
CA VAL A 389 13.76 -7.65 -1.70
C VAL A 389 13.25 -6.37 -1.07
N THR A 390 14.15 -5.49 -0.68
CA THR A 390 13.79 -4.14 -0.21
C THR A 390 14.34 -3.09 -1.17
N VAL A 391 13.46 -2.20 -1.65
CA VAL A 391 13.83 -1.01 -2.41
C VAL A 391 13.82 0.19 -1.47
N LEU A 392 14.97 0.84 -1.31
CA LEU A 392 15.05 2.10 -0.58
C LEU A 392 14.84 3.24 -1.56
N LEU A 393 13.70 3.92 -1.42
CA LEU A 393 13.39 5.12 -2.18
C LEU A 393 13.76 6.37 -1.38
N ARG A 394 14.53 7.24 -2.02
CA ARG A 394 14.93 8.53 -1.47
C ARG A 394 14.30 9.66 -2.27
N ALA A 395 13.77 10.65 -1.58
CA ALA A 395 13.18 11.81 -2.21
C ALA A 395 13.34 13.05 -1.34
N SER A 396 13.57 14.19 -2.00
CA SER A 396 13.70 15.49 -1.32
C SER A 396 12.39 15.95 -0.68
N ASN A 397 11.25 15.54 -1.24
CA ASN A 397 9.92 15.90 -0.74
C ASN A 397 9.03 14.64 -0.63
N ASN A 398 8.15 14.63 0.38
CA ASN A 398 7.16 13.58 0.60
C ASN A 398 6.27 13.34 -0.63
N LEU A 399 5.94 14.41 -1.35
CA LEU A 399 5.09 14.37 -2.55
C LEU A 399 5.72 13.52 -3.67
N VAL A 400 7.03 13.68 -3.87
CA VAL A 400 7.79 12.92 -4.87
C VAL A 400 7.91 11.46 -4.43
N GLY A 401 8.14 11.22 -3.13
CA GLY A 401 8.18 9.87 -2.56
C GLY A 401 6.85 9.13 -2.65
N LEU A 402 5.71 9.81 -2.56
CA LEU A 402 4.38 9.24 -2.76
C LEU A 402 4.14 8.82 -4.21
N CYS A 403 4.53 9.66 -5.16
CA CYS A 403 4.39 9.35 -6.59
C CYS A 403 5.26 8.15 -7.03
N LEU A 404 6.40 7.94 -6.37
CA LEU A 404 7.30 6.81 -6.64
C LEU A 404 6.77 5.43 -6.19
N LEU A 405 5.86 5.37 -5.21
CA LEU A 405 5.34 4.09 -4.69
C LEU A 405 4.22 3.51 -5.55
N VAL A 406 3.56 4.35 -6.36
CA VAL A 406 2.57 3.86 -7.32
C VAL A 406 3.26 3.21 -8.54
N LEU A 407 4.59 3.17 -8.57
CA LEU A 407 5.39 2.69 -9.71
C LEU A 407 6.02 1.30 -9.50
N LEU A 408 6.01 0.79 -8.28
CA LEU A 408 6.61 -0.48 -7.85
C LEU A 408 5.57 -1.25 -7.05
#